data_AF-A0AAD3HU53-F1
#
_entry.id   AF-A0AAD3HU53-F1
#
_cell.length_a   1.000
_cell.length_b   1.000
_cell.length_c   1.000
_cell.angle_alpha   90.00
_cell.angle_beta   90.00
_cell.angle_gamma   90.00
#
_symmetry.space_group_name_H-M   'P 1'
#
loop_
_entity.id
_entity.type
_entity.pdbx_description
1 polymer ?
#
loop_
_entity_poly.entity_id
_entity_poly.type
_entity_poly.pdbx_seq_one_letter_code
_entity_poly.pdbx_strand_id
1 'polypeptide(L)'
;LQLLNLTWTYRLHVNAVHLRLVYMSGTVLPANCKRIRHKTHSSGYQLARQSTNGQQTRQQCLKRFLIVNLLLVLYAWSVIEAKPCSPGCTKHGTCNHELGRCDCPRNLTGDNCDEPIKPLARVCKHNGFPSLEECVAETPLRCLNACNRRGRCYGGWCHCHEGYYGADCSLSLDANGRPEQLAGMGFSAAPGPPRIYIYELPPRFTTHKNLDRFDRPLFAHLWKRIISSGHRTTDGAAADYYYVPVDFRYMFSEALLVLQYIQQTWPYWNATGGARHLLLSTSDLGGCEGKQLMRIRNLTAQAVWVTPWGLTRKHPRVWWPGCHRPGLDVVIPIPAQTNGMLRTPLNPRVTPLERNTTFYFSGKICGDNRDPRADTSSWPVCQTATNPLYSAGVRQQVYYHHSKRPGYIVVPRSRSYVRDMSTAKFCLAPTGGGHGKRQVLVARFGCIPVPITDYVLQPFEPELDWEAFSVTVKEEDVPRLHTILGAINDTKLSQMQKSLACASKHLWWSSLWGGIFGDDGRYDAFATLMEILRVRLLHPGAPPEQYRQLDERFRRFADCELDDEPPRNVSLCTYGYDLGLEGIAPTPYCEWRKYGKYGIPGGAICEGALNIAACPRPWQ
;
A
#
# COMPACT_ATOMS: atom_id res chain seq x y z
N LEU A 1 29.34 63.66 31.59
CA LEU A 1 29.69 64.87 30.82
C LEU A 1 30.87 64.53 29.92
N GLN A 2 30.61 64.55 28.61
CA GLN A 2 31.53 64.61 27.45
C GLN A 2 32.37 63.39 27.01
N LEU A 3 32.39 63.25 25.66
CA LEU A 3 33.25 62.48 24.74
C LEU A 3 32.85 61.00 24.51
N LEU A 4 32.65 60.48 23.29
CA LEU A 4 32.90 60.95 21.92
C LEU A 4 32.10 60.11 20.89
N ASN A 5 31.73 60.77 19.79
CA ASN A 5 31.23 60.24 18.52
C ASN A 5 32.19 59.25 17.85
N LEU A 6 31.66 58.26 17.08
CA LEU A 6 31.75 58.21 15.61
C LEU A 6 31.26 56.87 15.02
N THR A 7 30.43 57.00 14.00
CA THR A 7 29.92 56.01 13.04
C THR A 7 31.01 55.33 12.22
N TRP A 8 30.89 54.03 11.93
CA TRP A 8 31.37 53.42 10.66
C TRP A 8 30.44 52.30 10.20
N THR A 9 30.02 52.42 8.94
CA THR A 9 29.34 51.43 8.11
C THR A 9 30.32 50.34 7.65
N TYR A 10 29.89 49.08 7.61
CA TYR A 10 30.55 48.05 6.80
C TYR A 10 29.53 47.30 5.94
N ARG A 11 29.64 47.53 4.63
CA ARG A 11 29.15 46.64 3.56
C ARG A 11 29.94 45.33 3.62
N LEU A 12 29.26 44.19 3.61
CA LEU A 12 29.89 42.90 3.31
C LEU A 12 29.52 42.49 1.89
N HIS A 13 30.52 42.57 1.01
CA HIS A 13 30.54 41.92 -0.30
C HIS A 13 30.57 40.39 -0.11
N VAL A 14 29.60 39.71 -0.72
CA VAL A 14 29.60 38.25 -0.86
C VAL A 14 30.47 37.91 -2.08
N ASN A 15 31.66 37.37 -1.83
CA ASN A 15 32.42 36.65 -2.85
C ASN A 15 32.28 35.15 -2.59
N ALA A 16 31.76 34.44 -3.60
CA ALA A 16 31.57 33.02 -3.63
C ALA A 16 32.92 32.28 -3.52
N VAL A 17 33.06 31.42 -2.51
CA VAL A 17 34.10 30.40 -2.45
C VAL A 17 33.42 29.04 -2.45
N HIS A 18 33.67 28.29 -3.52
CA HIS A 18 33.37 26.87 -3.66
C HIS A 18 33.92 26.07 -2.47
N LEU A 19 33.03 25.48 -1.65
CA LEU A 19 33.39 24.42 -0.72
C LEU A 19 33.00 23.06 -1.32
N ARG A 20 34.00 22.37 -1.89
CA ARG A 20 33.95 20.92 -2.10
C ARG A 20 34.05 20.25 -0.73
N LEU A 21 32.94 19.68 -0.25
CA LEU A 21 32.96 18.77 0.90
C LEU A 21 33.32 17.37 0.40
N VAL A 22 34.59 17.00 0.58
CA VAL A 22 35.03 15.61 0.59
C VAL A 22 34.64 15.03 1.96
N TYR A 23 33.68 14.11 1.97
CA TYR A 23 33.39 13.30 3.14
C TYR A 23 34.55 12.33 3.38
N MET A 24 35.40 12.61 4.37
CA MET A 24 36.19 11.58 5.04
C MET A 24 35.60 11.34 6.43
N SER A 25 35.34 10.06 6.70
CA SER A 25 34.94 9.52 7.98
C SER A 25 35.93 9.91 9.10
N GLY A 26 35.45 10.64 10.10
CA GLY A 26 36.23 10.94 11.29
C GLY A 26 35.56 11.97 12.20
N THR A 27 35.17 11.55 13.40
CA THR A 27 34.70 12.42 14.49
C THR A 27 35.80 13.38 14.92
N VAL A 28 35.58 14.69 14.76
CA VAL A 28 36.49 15.74 15.25
C VAL A 28 35.91 16.35 16.53
N LEU A 29 36.52 16.02 17.67
CA LEU A 29 36.38 16.77 18.93
C LEU A 29 37.33 17.98 18.91
N PRO A 30 36.95 19.12 19.51
CA PRO A 30 37.81 20.31 19.57
C PRO A 30 39.08 20.06 20.40
N ALA A 31 40.18 20.71 20.00
CA ALA A 31 41.57 20.35 20.26
C ALA A 31 42.07 20.39 21.73
N ASN A 32 41.22 20.64 22.73
CA ASN A 32 41.66 20.71 24.14
C ASN A 32 41.15 19.56 25.04
N CYS A 33 40.60 18.49 24.45
CA CYS A 33 40.22 17.28 25.18
C CYS A 33 41.02 16.06 24.70
N LYS A 34 42.32 15.98 25.04
CA LYS A 34 43.13 14.77 24.80
C LYS A 34 44.06 14.45 25.99
N ARG A 35 43.72 13.40 26.73
CA ARG A 35 44.53 12.17 26.99
C ARG A 35 44.17 11.55 28.33
N ILE A 36 43.67 10.32 28.32
CA ILE A 36 44.29 9.18 29.00
C ILE A 36 44.08 7.95 28.10
N ARG A 37 45.16 7.40 27.53
CA ARG A 37 45.15 6.08 26.87
C ARG A 37 45.48 5.04 27.94
N HIS A 38 44.61 4.06 28.17
CA HIS A 38 44.98 2.86 28.92
C HIS A 38 45.84 1.96 28.05
N LYS A 39 47.10 1.73 28.47
CA LYS A 39 47.90 0.57 28.08
C LYS A 39 47.60 -0.54 29.08
N THR A 40 47.23 -1.70 28.57
CA THR A 40 47.15 -2.96 29.32
C THR A 40 48.55 -3.52 29.53
N HIS A 41 48.99 -3.63 30.79
CA HIS A 41 49.83 -4.72 31.27
C HIS A 41 49.72 -4.82 32.81
N SER A 42 50.00 -6.02 33.28
CA SER A 42 49.77 -6.64 34.59
C SER A 42 50.53 -6.07 35.79
N SER A 43 49.92 -6.32 36.97
CA SER A 43 50.49 -6.37 38.34
C SER A 43 50.63 -5.07 39.15
N GLY A 44 50.26 -5.15 40.44
CA GLY A 44 50.81 -4.30 41.51
C GLY A 44 49.85 -3.28 42.14
N TYR A 45 49.59 -3.47 43.45
CA TYR A 45 48.90 -2.57 44.38
C TYR A 45 49.47 -1.12 44.41
N GLN A 46 48.59 -0.10 44.54
CA GLN A 46 48.67 0.96 45.57
C GLN A 46 47.56 2.03 45.44
N LEU A 47 47.07 2.48 46.60
CA LEU A 47 46.15 3.59 46.85
C LEU A 47 46.80 4.97 46.61
N ALA A 48 46.09 5.92 45.96
CA ALA A 48 46.31 7.36 46.20
C ALA A 48 45.16 8.27 45.70
N ARG A 49 44.54 8.96 46.67
CA ARG A 49 43.99 10.34 46.74
C ARG A 49 43.21 10.96 45.56
N GLN A 50 41.97 11.34 45.91
CA GLN A 50 41.09 12.27 45.17
C GLN A 50 41.68 13.69 45.11
N SER A 51 41.57 14.34 43.95
CA SER A 51 41.79 15.78 43.74
C SER A 51 40.51 16.41 43.19
N THR A 52 39.91 17.28 44.02
CA THR A 52 38.73 18.11 43.78
C THR A 52 39.06 19.30 42.87
N ASN A 53 39.05 19.10 41.54
CA ASN A 53 39.09 20.25 40.60
C ASN A 53 38.42 20.00 39.23
N GLY A 54 37.62 18.93 39.10
CA GLY A 54 37.02 18.51 37.82
C GLY A 54 35.55 18.87 37.59
N GLN A 55 34.89 19.54 38.54
CA GLN A 55 33.42 19.76 38.47
C GLN A 55 32.99 21.05 37.77
N GLN A 56 33.83 22.10 37.70
CA GLN A 56 33.43 23.38 37.08
C GLN A 56 33.52 23.41 35.55
N THR A 57 34.39 22.62 34.92
CA THR A 57 34.58 22.62 33.45
C THR A 57 33.54 21.78 32.69
N ARG A 58 32.88 20.82 33.36
CA ARG A 58 31.87 19.95 32.73
C ARG A 58 30.53 20.67 32.52
N GLN A 59 30.14 21.56 33.43
CA GLN A 59 28.89 22.34 33.35
C GLN A 59 28.89 23.41 32.25
N GLN A 60 30.05 24.01 31.94
CA GLN A 60 30.16 25.03 30.88
C GLN A 60 30.16 24.43 29.46
N CYS A 61 30.72 23.22 29.28
CA CYS A 61 30.61 22.49 28.01
C CYS A 61 29.18 22.01 27.73
N LEU A 62 28.46 21.54 28.75
CA LEU A 62 27.05 21.13 28.62
C LEU A 62 26.13 22.30 28.26
N LYS A 63 26.31 23.49 28.85
CA LYS A 63 25.51 24.68 28.52
C LYS A 63 25.69 25.16 27.08
N ARG A 64 26.93 25.16 26.54
CA ARG A 64 27.16 25.55 25.14
C ARG A 64 26.67 24.49 24.14
N PHE A 65 26.75 23.20 24.49
CA PHE A 65 26.20 22.12 23.66
C PHE A 65 24.66 22.13 23.62
N LEU A 66 24.02 22.48 24.75
CA LEU A 66 22.57 22.63 24.84
C LEU A 66 22.05 23.87 24.10
N ILE A 67 22.75 25.02 24.14
CA ILE A 67 22.31 26.25 23.46
C ILE A 67 22.47 26.14 21.93
N VAL A 68 23.54 25.51 21.43
CA VAL A 68 23.72 25.29 19.98
C VAL A 68 22.73 24.24 19.45
N ASN A 69 22.40 23.22 20.24
CA ASN A 69 21.32 22.28 19.86
C ASN A 69 19.92 22.90 20.00
N LEU A 70 19.65 23.78 20.97
CA LEU A 70 18.36 24.47 21.04
C LEU A 70 18.17 25.42 19.86
N LEU A 71 19.23 26.10 19.41
CA LEU A 71 19.16 27.00 18.26
C LEU A 71 19.08 26.24 16.92
N LEU A 72 19.70 25.06 16.79
CA LEU A 72 19.53 24.17 15.62
C LEU A 72 18.17 23.45 15.63
N VAL A 73 17.64 23.12 16.81
CA VAL A 73 16.29 22.58 16.97
C VAL A 73 15.24 23.67 16.74
N LEU A 74 15.50 24.94 17.03
CA LEU A 74 14.60 26.05 16.71
C LEU A 74 14.68 26.50 15.24
N TYR A 75 15.82 26.31 14.56
CA TYR A 75 15.97 26.60 13.12
C TYR A 75 15.43 25.48 12.19
N ALA A 76 15.11 24.31 12.74
CA ALA A 76 14.55 23.18 11.98
C ALA A 76 13.01 23.16 11.94
N TRP A 77 12.34 24.15 12.52
CA TRP A 77 10.89 24.35 12.36
C TRP A 77 10.67 25.44 11.32
N SER A 78 11.06 25.16 10.08
CA SER A 78 10.49 25.92 8.96
C SER A 78 9.02 25.52 8.88
N VAL A 79 8.15 26.37 9.45
CA VAL A 79 6.76 26.45 9.02
C VAL A 79 6.80 26.49 7.49
N ILE A 80 6.12 25.58 6.81
CA ILE A 80 6.04 25.60 5.35
C ILE A 80 5.27 26.87 4.99
N GLU A 81 5.99 27.97 4.77
CA GLU A 81 5.43 29.16 4.16
C GLU A 81 5.08 28.83 2.71
N ALA A 82 3.88 29.21 2.30
CA ALA A 82 3.39 29.05 0.95
C ALA A 82 4.43 29.55 -0.07
N LYS A 83 4.80 28.68 -1.03
CA LYS A 83 5.74 29.05 -2.08
C LYS A 83 4.97 29.53 -3.31
N PRO A 84 5.23 30.75 -3.81
CA PRO A 84 4.58 31.23 -5.01
C PRO A 84 5.02 30.42 -6.22
N CYS A 85 4.10 30.12 -7.14
CA CYS A 85 4.44 29.56 -8.45
C CYS A 85 4.74 30.67 -9.45
N SER A 86 5.37 30.30 -10.56
CA SER A 86 5.63 31.20 -11.69
C SER A 86 4.35 31.89 -12.18
N PRO A 87 4.42 33.18 -12.54
CA PRO A 87 3.27 33.92 -13.09
C PRO A 87 2.64 33.20 -14.28
N GLY A 88 1.31 33.19 -14.34
CA GLY A 88 0.56 32.52 -15.41
C GLY A 88 0.33 31.02 -15.21
N CYS A 89 0.93 30.40 -14.18
CA CYS A 89 0.77 28.96 -13.92
C CYS A 89 -0.69 28.49 -13.93
N THR A 90 -1.58 29.18 -13.22
CA THR A 90 -2.99 28.77 -13.05
C THR A 90 -3.82 28.81 -14.33
N LYS A 91 -3.33 29.47 -15.39
CA LYS A 91 -3.98 29.53 -16.70
C LYS A 91 -4.10 28.15 -17.34
N HIS A 92 -3.06 27.33 -17.21
CA HIS A 92 -2.97 26.03 -17.85
C HIS A 92 -2.61 24.89 -16.89
N GLY A 93 -1.87 25.18 -15.82
CA GLY A 93 -1.46 24.24 -14.78
C GLY A 93 -2.15 24.48 -13.44
N THR A 94 -1.77 23.66 -12.46
CA THR A 94 -2.18 23.77 -11.06
C THR A 94 -0.97 24.23 -10.24
N CYS A 95 -1.07 25.34 -9.50
CA CYS A 95 0.02 25.76 -8.62
C CYS A 95 0.06 24.88 -7.37
N ASN A 96 1.14 24.12 -7.20
CA ASN A 96 1.39 23.41 -5.95
C ASN A 96 2.00 24.37 -4.92
N HIS A 97 1.15 24.88 -4.03
CA HIS A 97 1.53 25.90 -3.04
C HIS A 97 2.51 25.42 -1.97
N GLU A 98 2.63 24.11 -1.75
CA GLU A 98 3.64 23.55 -0.85
C GLU A 98 5.06 23.66 -1.44
N LEU A 99 5.16 23.50 -2.76
CA LEU A 99 6.45 23.37 -3.46
C LEU A 99 6.81 24.59 -4.33
N GLY A 100 5.86 25.47 -4.64
CA GLY A 100 6.04 26.54 -5.62
C GLY A 100 6.18 26.00 -7.04
N ARG A 101 5.69 24.78 -7.29
CA ARG A 101 5.82 24.06 -8.56
C ARG A 101 4.53 24.19 -9.37
N CYS A 102 4.63 24.55 -10.64
CA CYS A 102 3.47 24.46 -11.54
C CYS A 102 3.30 23.03 -12.06
N ASP A 103 2.18 22.39 -11.72
CA ASP A 103 1.83 21.07 -12.20
C ASP A 103 1.12 21.17 -13.55
N CYS A 104 1.80 20.77 -14.62
CA CYS A 104 1.30 20.93 -15.98
C CYS A 104 0.39 19.78 -16.47
N PRO A 105 -0.56 20.07 -17.37
CA PRO A 105 -1.27 19.05 -18.13
C PRO A 105 -0.31 18.33 -19.08
N ARG A 106 -0.69 17.14 -19.55
CA ARG A 106 0.19 16.27 -20.36
C ARG A 106 0.69 16.86 -21.68
N ASN A 107 0.01 17.87 -22.19
CA ASN A 107 0.36 18.52 -23.46
C ASN A 107 1.20 19.79 -23.28
N LEU A 108 1.46 20.24 -22.05
CA LEU A 108 2.19 21.47 -21.76
C LEU A 108 3.34 21.22 -20.76
N THR A 109 4.34 22.09 -20.81
CA THR A 109 5.54 22.06 -19.97
C THR A 109 6.06 23.48 -19.73
N GLY A 110 7.24 23.61 -19.12
CA GLY A 110 7.79 24.87 -18.65
C GLY A 110 7.31 25.23 -17.25
N ASP A 111 7.91 26.27 -16.67
CA ASP A 111 7.69 26.66 -15.27
C ASP A 111 6.27 27.18 -15.00
N ASN A 112 5.55 27.61 -16.04
CA ASN A 112 4.17 28.12 -15.97
C ASN A 112 3.18 27.37 -16.90
N CYS A 113 3.63 26.26 -17.50
CA CYS A 113 2.81 25.44 -18.40
C CYS A 113 2.33 26.13 -19.70
N ASP A 114 3.08 27.09 -20.25
CA ASP A 114 2.75 27.72 -21.54
C ASP A 114 3.43 27.04 -22.76
N GLU A 115 4.38 26.12 -22.54
CA GLU A 115 5.13 25.51 -23.64
C GLU A 115 4.51 24.18 -24.10
N PRO A 116 4.22 23.99 -25.40
CA PRO A 116 3.66 22.75 -25.89
C PRO A 116 4.70 21.62 -25.91
N ILE A 117 4.34 20.45 -25.36
CA ILE A 117 5.17 19.25 -25.47
C ILE A 117 5.05 18.66 -26.87
N LYS A 118 6.20 18.45 -27.54
CA LYS A 118 6.28 17.83 -28.86
C LYS A 118 7.26 16.64 -28.88
N PRO A 119 6.90 15.50 -29.51
CA PRO A 119 5.60 15.18 -30.10
C PRO A 119 4.60 14.66 -29.05
N LEU A 120 3.45 15.34 -28.90
CA LEU A 120 2.37 14.93 -27.97
C LEU A 120 1.91 13.48 -28.19
N ALA A 121 1.87 13.01 -29.43
CA ALA A 121 1.51 11.63 -29.75
C ALA A 121 2.38 10.59 -29.03
N ARG A 122 3.68 10.87 -28.87
CA ARG A 122 4.59 9.99 -28.12
C ARG A 122 4.28 10.00 -26.63
N VAL A 123 3.97 11.16 -26.06
CA VAL A 123 3.60 11.29 -24.64
C VAL A 123 2.29 10.54 -24.35
N CYS A 124 1.27 10.72 -25.18
CA CYS A 124 -0.02 10.05 -25.02
C CYS A 124 0.12 8.54 -25.15
N LYS A 125 0.84 8.05 -26.17
CA LYS A 125 1.13 6.62 -26.34
C LYS A 125 1.90 6.04 -25.15
N HIS A 126 2.94 6.75 -24.68
CA HIS A 126 3.72 6.32 -23.52
C HIS A 126 2.88 6.19 -22.25
N ASN A 127 1.90 7.09 -22.07
CA ASN A 127 0.98 7.07 -20.95
C ASN A 127 -0.24 6.15 -21.17
N GLY A 128 -0.27 5.35 -22.24
CA GLY A 128 -1.32 4.33 -22.46
C GLY A 128 -2.63 4.85 -23.06
N PHE A 129 -2.64 6.06 -23.63
CA PHE A 129 -3.80 6.59 -24.34
C PHE A 129 -3.85 6.10 -25.78
N PRO A 130 -5.03 5.64 -26.28
CA PRO A 130 -5.17 5.14 -27.64
C PRO A 130 -5.25 6.25 -28.70
N SER A 131 -5.66 7.46 -28.32
CA SER A 131 -5.75 8.62 -29.22
C SER A 131 -5.28 9.91 -28.55
N LEU A 132 -4.96 10.93 -29.37
CA LEU A 132 -4.64 12.27 -28.89
C LEU A 132 -5.84 12.95 -28.21
N GLU A 133 -7.05 12.71 -28.73
CA GLU A 133 -8.28 13.28 -28.20
C GLU A 133 -8.55 12.78 -26.77
N GLU A 134 -8.57 11.46 -26.54
CA GLU A 134 -8.80 10.91 -25.20
C GLU A 134 -7.71 11.34 -24.21
N CYS A 135 -6.49 11.54 -24.71
CA CYS A 135 -5.37 12.00 -23.91
C CYS A 135 -5.64 13.38 -23.30
N VAL A 136 -6.26 14.32 -24.01
CA VAL A 136 -6.46 15.70 -23.50
C VAL A 136 -7.91 16.04 -23.20
N ALA A 137 -8.84 15.10 -23.39
CA ALA A 137 -10.26 15.30 -23.17
C ALA A 137 -10.61 15.58 -21.70
N GLU A 138 -11.58 16.48 -21.51
CA GLU A 138 -12.17 16.74 -20.20
C GLU A 138 -13.10 15.57 -19.81
N THR A 139 -12.82 14.92 -18.68
CA THR A 139 -13.48 13.69 -18.23
C THR A 139 -13.74 13.71 -16.71
N PRO A 140 -14.75 14.43 -16.21
CA PRO A 140 -14.91 14.79 -14.79
C PRO A 140 -14.83 13.61 -13.80
N LEU A 141 -15.25 12.40 -14.21
CA LEU A 141 -15.27 11.22 -13.33
C LEU A 141 -14.01 10.34 -13.38
N ARG A 142 -13.05 10.60 -14.29
CA ARG A 142 -11.85 9.76 -14.47
C ARG A 142 -10.65 10.17 -13.60
N CYS A 143 -10.69 11.37 -13.02
CA CYS A 143 -9.63 11.84 -12.14
C CYS A 143 -9.74 11.26 -10.73
N LEU A 144 -8.60 11.23 -10.02
CA LEU A 144 -8.58 10.93 -8.61
C LEU A 144 -9.64 11.79 -7.90
N ASN A 145 -10.57 11.12 -7.23
CA ASN A 145 -11.61 11.77 -6.43
C ASN A 145 -12.46 12.82 -7.18
N ALA A 146 -12.58 12.71 -8.52
CA ALA A 146 -13.28 13.67 -9.37
C ALA A 146 -12.87 15.14 -9.10
N CYS A 147 -11.58 15.35 -8.82
CA CYS A 147 -10.99 16.65 -8.48
C CYS A 147 -11.71 17.38 -7.32
N ASN A 148 -12.42 16.65 -6.45
CA ASN A 148 -13.24 17.18 -5.35
C ASN A 148 -14.22 18.31 -5.75
N ARG A 149 -14.63 18.37 -7.02
CA ARG A 149 -15.38 19.50 -7.61
C ARG A 149 -14.70 20.87 -7.43
N ARG A 150 -13.38 20.85 -7.24
CA ARG A 150 -12.48 22.01 -7.12
C ARG A 150 -11.54 22.14 -8.32
N GLY A 151 -11.90 21.52 -9.44
CA GLY A 151 -11.11 21.54 -10.65
C GLY A 151 -11.77 20.83 -11.80
N ARG A 152 -11.14 20.92 -12.98
CA ARG A 152 -11.52 20.23 -14.20
C ARG A 152 -10.60 19.05 -14.46
N CYS A 153 -11.15 17.93 -14.90
CA CYS A 153 -10.38 16.70 -15.11
C CYS A 153 -9.95 16.56 -16.57
N TYR A 154 -8.66 16.55 -16.87
CA TYR A 154 -8.12 16.31 -18.21
C TYR A 154 -7.39 14.97 -18.27
N GLY A 155 -8.04 13.97 -18.89
CA GLY A 155 -7.55 12.59 -19.04
C GLY A 155 -6.86 12.01 -17.80
N GLY A 156 -7.45 12.18 -16.61
CA GLY A 156 -6.93 11.65 -15.34
C GLY A 156 -6.12 12.64 -14.49
N TRP A 157 -5.77 13.83 -15.00
CA TRP A 157 -5.11 14.91 -14.25
C TRP A 157 -6.08 16.05 -13.91
N CYS A 158 -5.99 16.62 -12.70
CA CYS A 158 -6.85 17.72 -12.25
C CYS A 158 -6.22 19.10 -12.46
N HIS A 159 -6.88 19.94 -13.26
CA HIS A 159 -6.66 21.40 -13.30
C HIS A 159 -7.47 22.04 -12.18
N CYS A 160 -6.84 22.34 -11.06
CA CYS A 160 -7.54 22.88 -9.90
C CYS A 160 -7.91 24.35 -10.10
N HIS A 161 -9.03 24.74 -9.51
CA HIS A 161 -9.38 26.14 -9.36
C HIS A 161 -8.34 26.84 -8.50
N GLU A 162 -8.14 28.14 -8.75
CA GLU A 162 -7.14 28.93 -8.05
C GLU A 162 -7.30 28.86 -6.52
N GLY A 163 -6.18 28.71 -5.82
CA GLY A 163 -6.12 28.48 -4.37
C GLY A 163 -6.21 27.01 -3.94
N TYR A 164 -6.58 26.10 -4.86
CA TYR A 164 -6.60 24.65 -4.60
C TYR A 164 -5.52 23.91 -5.36
N TYR A 165 -5.02 22.83 -4.77
CA TYR A 165 -3.93 22.04 -5.35
C TYR A 165 -3.93 20.59 -4.85
N GLY A 166 -2.90 19.85 -5.29
CA GLY A 166 -2.76 18.42 -5.08
C GLY A 166 -3.43 17.62 -6.20
N ALA A 167 -3.12 16.33 -6.27
CA ALA A 167 -3.54 15.49 -7.39
C ALA A 167 -5.06 15.37 -7.61
N ASP A 168 -5.86 15.68 -6.58
CA ASP A 168 -7.32 15.71 -6.62
C ASP A 168 -7.93 17.05 -6.17
N CYS A 169 -7.15 18.13 -6.11
CA CYS A 169 -7.61 19.45 -5.64
C CYS A 169 -8.17 19.45 -4.19
N SER A 170 -7.76 18.49 -3.36
CA SER A 170 -8.18 18.42 -1.96
C SER A 170 -7.42 19.37 -1.05
N LEU A 171 -6.28 19.93 -1.46
CA LEU A 171 -5.49 20.83 -0.62
C LEU A 171 -5.76 22.30 -0.94
N SER A 172 -5.66 23.14 0.09
CA SER A 172 -5.59 24.60 0.02
C SER A 172 -4.69 25.11 1.15
N LEU A 173 -4.52 26.41 1.26
CA LEU A 173 -3.82 27.03 2.40
C LEU A 173 -4.81 27.65 3.37
N ASP A 174 -4.54 27.52 4.67
CA ASP A 174 -5.26 28.24 5.72
C ASP A 174 -4.84 29.72 5.79
N ALA A 175 -5.44 30.48 6.71
CA ALA A 175 -5.13 31.90 6.92
C ALA A 175 -3.67 32.17 7.32
N ASN A 176 -2.95 31.16 7.83
CA ASN A 176 -1.54 31.23 8.20
C ASN A 176 -0.62 30.68 7.09
N GLY A 177 -1.15 30.38 5.91
CA GLY A 177 -0.40 29.81 4.79
C GLY A 177 -0.04 28.33 4.96
N ARG A 178 -0.70 27.61 5.87
CA ARG A 178 -0.43 26.18 6.10
C ARG A 178 -1.35 25.30 5.25
N PRO A 179 -0.85 24.19 4.70
CA PRO A 179 -1.69 23.23 3.97
C PRO A 179 -2.86 22.69 4.81
N GLU A 180 -4.07 22.81 4.28
CA GLU A 180 -5.31 22.29 4.85
C GLU A 180 -6.01 21.39 3.83
N GLN A 181 -6.52 20.25 4.29
CA GLN A 181 -7.28 19.32 3.44
C GLN A 181 -8.78 19.62 3.51
N LEU A 182 -9.41 19.75 2.34
CA LEU A 182 -10.85 19.92 2.16
C LEU A 182 -11.41 21.10 2.99
N ALA A 183 -10.62 22.18 3.08
CA ALA A 183 -10.94 23.39 3.84
C ALA A 183 -12.37 23.88 3.58
N GLY A 184 -13.11 24.23 4.62
CA GLY A 184 -14.49 24.73 4.48
C GLY A 184 -15.54 23.71 4.01
N MET A 185 -15.19 22.41 3.90
CA MET A 185 -16.15 21.34 3.58
C MET A 185 -16.63 20.55 4.81
N GLY A 186 -16.29 21.01 6.03
CA GLY A 186 -16.64 20.29 7.27
C GLY A 186 -15.89 18.96 7.44
N PHE A 187 -14.70 18.85 6.87
CA PHE A 187 -13.88 17.63 6.97
C PHE A 187 -13.22 17.49 8.35
N SER A 188 -13.21 16.27 8.88
CA SER A 188 -12.44 15.92 10.09
C SER A 188 -11.46 14.79 9.79
N ALA A 189 -10.22 14.95 10.24
CA ALA A 189 -9.22 13.90 10.21
C ALA A 189 -9.56 12.78 11.21
N ALA A 190 -8.98 11.60 11.00
CA ALA A 190 -9.07 10.50 11.96
C ALA A 190 -8.41 10.92 13.29
N PRO A 191 -9.05 10.66 14.45
CA PRO A 191 -8.57 11.14 15.75
C PRO A 191 -7.31 10.42 16.23
N GLY A 192 -6.94 9.29 15.62
CA GLY A 192 -5.82 8.45 16.04
C GLY A 192 -4.91 8.00 14.88
N PRO A 193 -3.79 7.34 15.20
CA PRO A 193 -2.84 6.84 14.22
C PRO A 193 -3.44 5.72 13.33
N PRO A 194 -2.88 5.50 12.13
CA PRO A 194 -1.75 6.23 11.56
C PRO A 194 -2.17 7.52 10.85
N ARG A 195 -1.39 8.60 11.05
CA ARG A 195 -1.39 9.78 10.19
C ARG A 195 -0.42 9.55 9.03
N ILE A 196 -0.87 9.74 7.81
CA ILE A 196 -0.10 9.43 6.60
C ILE A 196 0.09 10.69 5.78
N TYR A 197 1.33 11.11 5.60
CA TYR A 197 1.65 12.18 4.65
C TYR A 197 1.82 11.58 3.26
N ILE A 198 1.25 12.23 2.24
CA ILE A 198 1.35 11.78 0.85
C ILE A 198 2.31 12.69 0.11
N TYR A 199 3.34 12.12 -0.51
CA TYR A 199 4.25 12.89 -1.35
C TYR A 199 3.54 13.46 -2.58
N GLU A 200 3.53 14.78 -2.71
CA GLU A 200 2.96 15.51 -3.85
C GLU A 200 3.90 15.45 -5.08
N LEU A 201 4.02 14.25 -5.65
CA LEU A 201 4.86 13.97 -6.82
C LEU A 201 4.35 14.69 -8.08
N PRO A 202 5.25 15.06 -9.00
CA PRO A 202 4.87 15.61 -10.30
C PRO A 202 3.87 14.69 -11.04
N PRO A 203 2.81 15.24 -11.66
CA PRO A 203 1.76 14.48 -12.34
C PRO A 203 2.25 13.43 -13.34
N ARG A 204 3.39 13.66 -14.00
CA ARG A 204 4.02 12.72 -14.94
C ARG A 204 4.31 11.33 -14.35
N PHE A 205 4.53 11.27 -13.03
CA PHE A 205 4.77 10.01 -12.32
C PHE A 205 3.48 9.36 -11.81
N THR A 206 2.38 10.11 -11.72
CA THR A 206 1.15 9.70 -11.05
C THR A 206 -0.03 9.78 -12.02
N THR A 207 -0.75 10.90 -12.03
CA THR A 207 -2.06 11.10 -12.69
C THR A 207 -2.00 11.23 -14.20
N HIS A 208 -0.81 11.36 -14.79
CA HIS A 208 -0.64 11.36 -16.25
C HIS A 208 -0.82 9.98 -16.89
N LYS A 209 -0.68 8.89 -16.13
CA LYS A 209 -0.82 7.53 -16.69
C LYS A 209 -2.31 7.19 -16.88
N ASN A 210 -2.66 6.53 -17.99
CA ASN A 210 -4.01 6.06 -18.23
C ASN A 210 -4.34 4.88 -17.28
N LEU A 211 -5.09 5.18 -16.22
CA LEU A 211 -5.41 4.21 -15.16
C LEU A 211 -6.30 3.06 -15.64
N ASP A 212 -7.10 3.24 -16.70
CA ASP A 212 -7.96 2.18 -17.24
C ASP A 212 -7.15 1.02 -17.87
N ARG A 213 -5.89 1.28 -18.23
CA ARG A 213 -4.95 0.29 -18.76
C ARG A 213 -4.25 -0.53 -17.67
N PHE A 214 -4.37 -0.14 -16.41
CA PHE A 214 -3.77 -0.91 -15.32
C PHE A 214 -4.62 -2.16 -15.07
N ASP A 215 -3.95 -3.31 -14.99
CA ASP A 215 -4.58 -4.56 -14.55
C ASP A 215 -4.99 -4.45 -13.06
N ARG A 216 -4.20 -3.71 -12.26
CA ARG A 216 -4.33 -3.61 -10.80
C ARG A 216 -4.00 -2.19 -10.30
N PRO A 217 -4.93 -1.22 -10.34
CA PRO A 217 -4.68 0.16 -9.91
C PRO A 217 -4.69 0.33 -8.37
N LEU A 218 -4.12 -0.62 -7.62
CA LEU A 218 -4.17 -0.63 -6.15
C LEU A 218 -3.54 0.62 -5.52
N PHE A 219 -2.43 1.13 -6.06
CA PHE A 219 -1.81 2.36 -5.57
C PHE A 219 -2.79 3.54 -5.55
N ALA A 220 -3.64 3.61 -6.57
CA ALA A 220 -4.58 4.71 -6.74
C ALA A 220 -5.81 4.54 -5.85
N HIS A 221 -6.26 3.30 -5.62
CA HIS A 221 -7.29 2.98 -4.64
C HIS A 221 -6.85 3.24 -3.20
N LEU A 222 -5.61 2.86 -2.85
CA LEU A 222 -5.05 3.16 -1.54
C LEU A 222 -4.91 4.67 -1.34
N TRP A 223 -4.40 5.39 -2.34
CA TRP A 223 -4.32 6.86 -2.34
C TRP A 223 -5.68 7.51 -2.06
N LYS A 224 -6.69 7.11 -2.83
CA LYS A 224 -8.09 7.54 -2.67
C LYS A 224 -8.56 7.35 -1.23
N ARG A 225 -8.38 6.17 -0.65
CA ARG A 225 -8.84 5.87 0.71
C ARG A 225 -8.05 6.57 1.80
N ILE A 226 -6.73 6.79 1.65
CA ILE A 226 -5.96 7.57 2.61
C ILE A 226 -6.54 9.00 2.72
N ILE A 227 -6.91 9.61 1.59
CA ILE A 227 -7.53 10.95 1.55
C ILE A 227 -8.92 10.92 2.21
N SER A 228 -9.81 10.04 1.74
CA SER A 228 -11.23 10.06 2.15
C SER A 228 -11.51 9.49 3.53
N SER A 229 -10.60 8.68 4.08
CA SER A 229 -10.75 8.10 5.42
C SER A 229 -10.36 9.05 6.56
N GLY A 230 -9.69 10.17 6.28
CA GLY A 230 -9.15 11.04 7.33
C GLY A 230 -7.77 10.64 7.85
N HIS A 231 -7.14 9.58 7.32
CA HIS A 231 -5.77 9.22 7.69
C HIS A 231 -4.71 10.14 7.08
N ARG A 232 -5.03 10.91 6.03
CA ARG A 232 -4.10 11.89 5.47
C ARG A 232 -3.80 13.03 6.46
N THR A 233 -2.51 13.30 6.68
CA THR A 233 -2.05 14.56 7.28
C THR A 233 -1.44 15.46 6.21
N THR A 234 -1.66 16.76 6.33
CA THR A 234 -1.03 17.79 5.49
C THR A 234 0.28 18.31 6.09
N ASP A 235 0.49 18.08 7.39
CA ASP A 235 1.77 18.31 8.06
C ASP A 235 2.62 17.03 8.00
N GLY A 236 3.68 17.09 7.19
CA GLY A 236 4.62 15.98 7.02
C GLY A 236 5.54 15.76 8.23
N ALA A 237 5.75 16.75 9.09
CA ALA A 237 6.50 16.57 10.34
C ALA A 237 5.69 15.80 11.39
N ALA A 238 4.36 15.97 11.38
CA ALA A 238 3.44 15.22 12.22
C ALA A 238 3.09 13.81 11.70
N ALA A 239 3.62 13.40 10.54
CA ALA A 239 3.25 12.14 9.91
C ALA A 239 3.79 10.92 10.67
N ASP A 240 2.94 9.89 10.78
CA ASP A 240 3.30 8.59 11.31
C ASP A 240 3.94 7.68 10.23
N TYR A 241 3.45 7.81 8.99
CA TYR A 241 4.00 7.15 7.79
C TYR A 241 3.97 8.09 6.58
N TYR A 242 4.75 7.77 5.57
CA TYR A 242 4.81 8.52 4.31
C TYR A 242 4.42 7.62 3.14
N TYR A 243 3.42 8.00 2.37
CA TYR A 243 2.95 7.24 1.22
C TYR A 243 3.53 7.80 -0.09
N VAL A 244 4.13 6.92 -0.89
CA VAL A 244 4.59 7.23 -2.25
C VAL A 244 3.51 6.79 -3.25
N PRO A 245 2.76 7.72 -3.87
CA PRO A 245 1.55 7.40 -4.65
C PRO A 245 1.85 6.88 -6.07
N VAL A 246 2.75 5.89 -6.20
CA VAL A 246 3.06 5.21 -7.46
C VAL A 246 3.06 3.70 -7.25
N ASP A 247 2.84 2.96 -8.33
CA ASP A 247 3.11 1.52 -8.36
C ASP A 247 4.47 1.28 -9.02
N PHE A 248 5.44 0.83 -8.23
CA PHE A 248 6.81 0.61 -8.69
C PHE A 248 6.91 -0.43 -9.80
N ARG A 249 5.92 -1.34 -9.98
CA ARG A 249 5.85 -2.27 -11.13
C ARG A 249 5.80 -1.51 -12.46
N TYR A 250 5.13 -0.36 -12.49
CA TYR A 250 4.86 0.39 -13.73
C TYR A 250 5.78 1.61 -13.94
N MET A 251 6.64 1.93 -12.95
CA MET A 251 7.56 3.05 -13.06
C MET A 251 8.76 2.76 -13.98
N PHE A 252 9.10 1.50 -14.23
CA PHE A 252 10.26 1.11 -15.05
C PHE A 252 11.52 1.97 -14.75
N SER A 253 12.08 2.65 -15.74
CA SER A 253 13.25 3.52 -15.57
C SER A 253 13.02 4.75 -14.69
N GLU A 254 11.77 5.16 -14.45
CA GLU A 254 11.42 6.37 -13.67
C GLU A 254 11.42 6.13 -12.16
N ALA A 255 11.47 4.88 -11.70
CA ALA A 255 11.41 4.56 -10.27
C ALA A 255 12.53 5.23 -9.46
N LEU A 256 13.76 5.27 -10.01
CA LEU A 256 14.88 5.96 -9.38
C LEU A 256 14.69 7.48 -9.37
N LEU A 257 14.09 8.04 -10.43
CA LEU A 257 13.81 9.47 -10.52
C LEU A 257 12.80 9.91 -9.45
N VAL A 258 11.79 9.08 -9.17
CA VAL A 258 10.83 9.34 -8.08
C VAL A 258 11.54 9.38 -6.73
N LEU A 259 12.39 8.41 -6.43
CA LEU A 259 13.11 8.38 -5.15
C LEU A 259 14.07 9.56 -5.01
N GLN A 260 14.82 9.88 -6.06
CA GLN A 260 15.70 11.05 -6.08
C GLN A 260 14.92 12.35 -5.88
N TYR A 261 13.78 12.50 -6.56
CA TYR A 261 12.91 13.66 -6.42
C TYR A 261 12.41 13.80 -4.98
N ILE A 262 11.98 12.70 -4.35
CA ILE A 262 11.53 12.71 -2.96
C ILE A 262 12.65 13.17 -2.03
N GLN A 263 13.84 12.59 -2.14
CA GLN A 263 15.00 12.89 -1.29
C GLN A 263 15.50 14.33 -1.42
N GLN A 264 15.31 14.95 -2.59
CA GLN A 264 15.72 16.32 -2.87
C GLN A 264 14.66 17.35 -2.46
N THR A 265 13.38 16.96 -2.50
CA THR A 265 12.26 17.90 -2.31
C THR A 265 11.83 17.97 -0.84
N TRP A 266 11.86 16.85 -0.12
CA TRP A 266 11.39 16.79 1.27
C TRP A 266 12.48 16.25 2.22
N PRO A 267 12.50 16.71 3.48
CA PRO A 267 13.48 16.24 4.46
C PRO A 267 13.16 14.84 4.99
N TYR A 268 11.90 14.40 4.87
CA TYR A 268 11.36 13.24 5.60
C TYR A 268 12.03 11.92 5.24
N TRP A 269 12.32 11.68 3.95
CA TRP A 269 13.01 10.46 3.53
C TRP A 269 14.39 10.33 4.19
N ASN A 270 15.18 11.39 4.14
CA ASN A 270 16.53 11.37 4.69
C ASN A 270 16.51 11.34 6.22
N ALA A 271 15.54 12.01 6.85
CA ALA A 271 15.36 12.01 8.30
C ALA A 271 15.06 10.61 8.88
N THR A 272 14.34 9.77 8.14
CA THR A 272 14.04 8.39 8.56
C THR A 272 14.94 7.33 7.90
N GLY A 273 15.86 7.73 7.02
CA GLY A 273 16.62 6.79 6.18
C GLY A 273 15.73 5.92 5.29
N GLY A 274 14.52 6.40 4.94
CA GLY A 274 13.49 5.65 4.24
C GLY A 274 12.61 4.76 5.13
N ALA A 275 12.90 4.66 6.45
CA ALA A 275 11.99 3.98 7.38
C ALA A 275 10.62 4.68 7.40
N ARG A 276 9.54 3.93 7.66
CA ARG A 276 8.15 4.46 7.70
C ARG A 276 7.63 4.98 6.35
N HIS A 277 8.33 4.70 5.25
CA HIS A 277 7.86 5.02 3.91
C HIS A 277 7.17 3.79 3.31
N LEU A 278 5.92 3.98 2.87
CA LEU A 278 5.09 2.96 2.26
C LEU A 278 5.31 2.97 0.74
N LEU A 279 5.89 1.90 0.22
CA LEU A 279 6.14 1.68 -1.21
C LEU A 279 5.26 0.54 -1.70
N LEU A 280 4.66 0.69 -2.87
CA LEU A 280 3.72 -0.30 -3.38
C LEU A 280 4.20 -0.93 -4.69
N SER A 281 4.03 -2.25 -4.81
CA SER A 281 4.14 -2.94 -6.09
C SER A 281 3.07 -4.01 -6.21
N THR A 282 2.28 -3.98 -7.30
CA THR A 282 1.26 -5.01 -7.59
C THR A 282 1.81 -6.19 -8.39
N SER A 283 3.13 -6.31 -8.45
CA SER A 283 3.83 -7.31 -9.23
C SER A 283 3.52 -8.74 -8.81
N ASP A 284 3.50 -9.63 -9.81
CA ASP A 284 3.34 -11.06 -9.58
C ASP A 284 4.52 -11.68 -8.81
N LEU A 285 5.66 -11.00 -8.67
CA LEU A 285 6.78 -11.42 -7.79
C LEU A 285 7.06 -10.41 -6.69
N GLY A 286 6.06 -9.59 -6.33
CA GLY A 286 6.17 -8.58 -5.28
C GLY A 286 7.20 -7.51 -5.61
N GLY A 287 7.95 -7.03 -4.61
CA GLY A 287 8.92 -5.94 -4.78
C GLY A 287 10.17 -6.27 -5.61
N CYS A 288 10.21 -7.43 -6.29
CA CYS A 288 11.45 -8.06 -6.77
C CYS A 288 11.35 -8.68 -8.17
N GLU A 289 10.33 -8.31 -8.94
CA GLU A 289 10.21 -8.73 -10.33
C GLU A 289 11.25 -8.03 -11.22
N GLY A 290 12.25 -8.80 -11.64
CA GLY A 290 13.29 -8.33 -12.54
C GLY A 290 14.36 -7.45 -11.88
N LYS A 291 15.39 -7.12 -12.66
CA LYS A 291 16.60 -6.43 -12.16
C LYS A 291 16.31 -5.02 -11.61
N GLN A 292 15.37 -4.31 -12.21
CA GLN A 292 15.08 -2.92 -11.85
C GLN A 292 14.38 -2.84 -10.50
N LEU A 293 13.30 -3.62 -10.26
CA LEU A 293 12.66 -3.65 -8.95
C LEU A 293 13.60 -4.16 -7.85
N MET A 294 14.42 -5.18 -8.13
CA MET A 294 15.46 -5.63 -7.19
C MET A 294 16.44 -4.50 -6.82
N ARG A 295 16.84 -3.66 -7.78
CA ARG A 295 17.69 -2.50 -7.50
C ARG A 295 16.99 -1.48 -6.61
N ILE A 296 15.73 -1.15 -6.90
CA ILE A 296 14.93 -0.24 -6.08
C ILE A 296 14.80 -0.80 -4.67
N ARG A 297 14.48 -2.09 -4.55
CA ARG A 297 14.34 -2.80 -3.29
C ARG A 297 15.59 -2.71 -2.42
N ASN A 298 16.77 -2.89 -3.01
CA ASN A 298 18.03 -2.76 -2.29
C ASN A 298 18.28 -1.31 -1.81
N LEU A 299 17.93 -0.31 -2.62
CA LEU A 299 18.06 1.10 -2.26
C LEU A 299 17.03 1.54 -1.20
N THR A 300 15.93 0.81 -1.06
CA THR A 300 14.84 1.10 -0.12
C THR A 300 14.75 0.03 0.98
N ALA A 301 15.91 -0.45 1.43
CA ALA A 301 16.03 -1.54 2.40
C ALA A 301 15.40 -1.25 3.78
N GLN A 302 15.11 0.01 4.12
CA GLN A 302 14.41 0.37 5.37
C GLN A 302 12.93 0.68 5.15
N ALA A 303 12.48 0.81 3.89
CA ALA A 303 11.11 1.18 3.59
C ALA A 303 10.16 -0.01 3.74
N VAL A 304 8.90 0.27 4.08
CA VAL A 304 7.82 -0.72 4.21
C VAL A 304 7.25 -0.95 2.81
N TRP A 305 7.42 -2.16 2.28
CA TRP A 305 6.77 -2.49 1.02
C TRP A 305 5.43 -3.18 1.24
N VAL A 306 4.43 -2.67 0.53
CA VAL A 306 3.08 -3.18 0.47
C VAL A 306 2.94 -3.92 -0.86
N THR A 307 2.90 -5.25 -0.82
CA THR A 307 2.93 -6.08 -2.03
C THR A 307 2.01 -7.28 -1.89
N PRO A 308 1.47 -7.84 -2.97
CA PRO A 308 0.57 -8.98 -2.84
C PRO A 308 1.31 -10.33 -2.70
N TRP A 309 2.63 -10.34 -2.82
CA TRP A 309 3.44 -11.56 -2.89
C TRP A 309 4.41 -11.66 -1.71
N GLY A 310 4.09 -12.52 -0.76
CA GLY A 310 4.85 -12.73 0.48
C GLY A 310 6.00 -13.74 0.39
N LEU A 311 6.62 -13.97 -0.77
CA LEU A 311 7.69 -14.95 -0.90
C LEU A 311 8.95 -14.47 -0.16
N THR A 312 9.31 -15.18 0.91
CA THR A 312 10.38 -14.79 1.85
C THR A 312 11.78 -15.19 1.38
N ARG A 313 11.89 -16.25 0.57
CA ARG A 313 13.17 -16.76 0.06
C ARG A 313 13.04 -17.29 -1.36
N LYS A 314 14.17 -17.42 -2.04
CA LYS A 314 14.20 -18.00 -3.40
C LYS A 314 13.51 -19.36 -3.40
N HIS A 315 12.60 -19.55 -4.35
CA HIS A 315 11.90 -20.82 -4.47
C HIS A 315 12.88 -21.92 -4.94
N PRO A 316 12.85 -23.13 -4.36
CA PRO A 316 13.83 -24.18 -4.68
C PRO A 316 13.69 -24.72 -6.10
N ARG A 317 12.46 -24.76 -6.64
CA ARG A 317 12.15 -25.39 -7.93
C ARG A 317 11.99 -24.41 -9.10
N VAL A 318 11.77 -23.14 -8.83
CA VAL A 318 11.53 -22.12 -9.86
C VAL A 318 12.31 -20.84 -9.56
N TRP A 319 12.50 -20.00 -10.57
CA TRP A 319 13.43 -18.86 -10.50
C TRP A 319 12.97 -17.70 -9.59
N TRP A 320 11.81 -17.79 -8.94
CA TRP A 320 11.27 -16.72 -8.11
C TRP A 320 12.26 -16.30 -7.00
N PRO A 321 12.70 -15.04 -6.96
CA PRO A 321 13.87 -14.64 -6.17
C PRO A 321 13.61 -14.63 -4.67
N GLY A 322 12.37 -14.38 -4.24
CA GLY A 322 11.98 -14.20 -2.84
C GLY A 322 12.66 -13.01 -2.18
N CYS A 323 11.87 -12.12 -1.59
CA CYS A 323 12.42 -10.92 -0.98
C CYS A 323 11.52 -10.24 0.04
N HIS A 324 10.32 -10.78 0.26
CA HIS A 324 9.44 -10.29 1.30
C HIS A 324 10.16 -10.41 2.65
N ARG A 325 10.14 -9.35 3.45
CA ARG A 325 10.78 -9.28 4.77
C ARG A 325 9.69 -9.33 5.83
N PRO A 326 9.47 -10.50 6.47
CA PRO A 326 8.51 -10.62 7.56
C PRO A 326 8.76 -9.57 8.64
N GLY A 327 7.69 -8.99 9.19
CA GLY A 327 7.76 -7.93 10.21
C GLY A 327 8.06 -6.53 9.69
N LEU A 328 8.65 -6.37 8.50
CA LEU A 328 8.85 -5.05 7.88
C LEU A 328 7.82 -4.79 6.77
N ASP A 329 7.71 -5.70 5.82
CA ASP A 329 6.77 -5.58 4.71
C ASP A 329 5.35 -5.97 5.12
N VAL A 330 4.37 -5.66 4.26
CA VAL A 330 2.98 -6.09 4.44
C VAL A 330 2.53 -6.82 3.17
N VAL A 331 2.05 -8.05 3.33
CA VAL A 331 1.38 -8.75 2.23
C VAL A 331 -0.06 -8.23 2.15
N ILE A 332 -0.46 -7.65 1.02
CA ILE A 332 -1.79 -7.03 0.87
C ILE A 332 -2.67 -7.81 -0.11
N PRO A 333 -3.98 -8.00 0.14
CA PRO A 333 -4.85 -8.63 -0.84
C PRO A 333 -5.04 -7.70 -2.04
N ILE A 334 -4.93 -8.22 -3.26
CA ILE A 334 -5.30 -7.42 -4.44
C ILE A 334 -6.83 -7.28 -4.54
N PRO A 335 -7.33 -6.10 -4.94
CA PRO A 335 -8.71 -5.96 -5.38
C PRO A 335 -8.93 -6.91 -6.56
N ALA A 336 -9.84 -7.87 -6.38
CA ALA A 336 -10.07 -8.93 -7.35
C ALA A 336 -11.56 -9.15 -7.50
N GLN A 337 -12.08 -8.92 -8.70
CA GLN A 337 -13.45 -9.28 -9.04
C GLN A 337 -13.49 -10.49 -10.00
N THR A 338 -14.63 -11.16 -9.99
CA THR A 338 -15.03 -12.20 -10.94
C THR A 338 -16.54 -12.09 -11.12
N ASN A 339 -17.07 -12.61 -12.22
CA ASN A 339 -18.52 -12.71 -12.35
C ASN A 339 -19.08 -13.66 -11.29
N GLY A 340 -20.26 -13.33 -10.79
CA GLY A 340 -21.00 -14.03 -9.74
C GLY A 340 -20.51 -13.74 -8.32
N MET A 341 -19.74 -12.68 -8.08
CA MET A 341 -19.24 -12.36 -6.73
C MET A 341 -20.38 -12.19 -5.71
N LEU A 342 -21.52 -11.63 -6.11
CA LEU A 342 -22.68 -11.46 -5.23
C LEU A 342 -23.38 -12.75 -4.85
N ARG A 343 -23.06 -13.86 -5.52
CA ARG A 343 -23.58 -15.20 -5.21
C ARG A 343 -22.75 -15.93 -4.15
N THR A 344 -21.85 -15.21 -3.47
CA THR A 344 -21.11 -15.80 -2.35
C THR A 344 -22.06 -16.32 -1.26
N PRO A 345 -21.79 -17.48 -0.64
CA PRO A 345 -22.54 -17.97 0.52
C PRO A 345 -22.37 -17.08 1.77
N LEU A 346 -21.41 -16.15 1.75
CA LEU A 346 -21.20 -15.17 2.83
C LEU A 346 -22.09 -13.93 2.68
N ASN A 347 -22.85 -13.81 1.58
CA ASN A 347 -23.83 -12.76 1.39
C ASN A 347 -25.11 -13.13 2.17
N PRO A 348 -25.58 -12.30 3.10
CA PRO A 348 -26.76 -12.61 3.92
C PRO A 348 -28.07 -12.79 3.13
N ARG A 349 -28.15 -12.32 1.88
CA ARG A 349 -29.31 -12.52 0.99
C ARG A 349 -29.23 -13.79 0.14
N VAL A 350 -28.12 -14.53 0.21
CA VAL A 350 -27.93 -15.77 -0.53
C VAL A 350 -28.10 -16.94 0.43
N THR A 351 -29.07 -17.81 0.15
CA THR A 351 -29.21 -19.07 0.88
C THR A 351 -27.99 -19.96 0.60
N PRO A 352 -27.18 -20.31 1.61
CA PRO A 352 -26.03 -21.18 1.42
C PRO A 352 -26.47 -22.56 0.94
N LEU A 353 -25.76 -23.10 -0.05
CA LEU A 353 -25.93 -24.48 -0.49
C LEU A 353 -25.11 -25.41 0.40
N GLU A 354 -25.56 -26.66 0.51
CA GLU A 354 -24.82 -27.70 1.23
C GLU A 354 -23.45 -27.98 0.56
N ARG A 355 -22.41 -28.14 1.39
CA ARG A 355 -21.04 -28.35 0.91
C ARG A 355 -20.72 -29.84 0.76
N ASN A 356 -21.17 -30.41 -0.36
CA ASN A 356 -21.05 -31.85 -0.66
C ASN A 356 -19.78 -32.24 -1.43
N THR A 357 -19.06 -31.27 -1.99
CA THR A 357 -17.77 -31.51 -2.65
C THR A 357 -16.65 -31.41 -1.60
N THR A 358 -15.80 -32.42 -1.49
CA THR A 358 -14.68 -32.41 -0.53
C THR A 358 -13.64 -31.38 -0.92
N PHE A 359 -13.16 -31.42 -2.17
CA PHE A 359 -12.07 -30.57 -2.63
C PHE A 359 -12.30 -30.06 -4.05
N TYR A 360 -12.04 -28.77 -4.27
CA TYR A 360 -12.26 -28.12 -5.55
C TYR A 360 -11.04 -27.33 -6.07
N PHE A 361 -10.74 -27.51 -7.35
CA PHE A 361 -9.92 -26.60 -8.13
C PHE A 361 -10.39 -26.56 -9.59
N SER A 362 -10.45 -25.34 -10.13
CA SER A 362 -10.58 -25.15 -11.57
C SER A 362 -9.67 -24.04 -12.07
N GLY A 363 -8.84 -24.34 -13.07
CA GLY A 363 -7.99 -23.35 -13.72
C GLY A 363 -6.82 -23.98 -14.46
N LYS A 364 -6.01 -23.15 -15.11
CA LYS A 364 -4.83 -23.56 -15.87
C LYS A 364 -3.96 -24.54 -15.07
N ILE A 365 -3.77 -25.75 -15.60
CA ILE A 365 -2.92 -26.81 -15.02
C ILE A 365 -1.52 -26.77 -15.66
N CYS A 366 -1.45 -26.76 -16.99
CA CYS A 366 -0.21 -26.80 -17.75
C CYS A 366 0.25 -25.41 -18.20
N GLY A 367 1.56 -25.18 -18.24
CA GLY A 367 2.17 -23.86 -18.52
C GLY A 367 1.94 -23.33 -19.94
N ASP A 368 1.60 -24.21 -20.88
CA ASP A 368 1.40 -23.96 -22.31
C ASP A 368 -0.04 -23.61 -22.73
N ASN A 369 -0.96 -23.50 -21.75
CA ASN A 369 -2.40 -23.29 -21.96
C ASN A 369 -3.16 -24.49 -22.56
N ARG A 370 -2.50 -25.64 -22.79
CA ARG A 370 -3.19 -26.87 -23.20
C ARG A 370 -3.77 -27.57 -21.98
N ASP A 371 -4.76 -28.41 -22.24
CA ASP A 371 -5.34 -29.25 -21.20
C ASP A 371 -4.38 -30.39 -20.84
N PRO A 372 -4.32 -30.79 -19.56
CA PRO A 372 -3.55 -31.96 -19.16
C PRO A 372 -4.14 -33.23 -19.81
N ARG A 373 -3.34 -34.29 -19.89
CA ARG A 373 -3.80 -35.62 -20.31
C ARG A 373 -4.91 -36.09 -19.38
N ALA A 374 -5.99 -36.62 -19.96
CA ALA A 374 -7.13 -37.13 -19.19
C ALA A 374 -6.80 -38.41 -18.41
N ASP A 375 -5.84 -39.19 -18.93
CA ASP A 375 -5.20 -40.29 -18.22
C ASP A 375 -4.10 -39.74 -17.29
N THR A 376 -4.25 -40.01 -16.00
CA THR A 376 -3.33 -39.61 -14.93
C THR A 376 -2.54 -40.80 -14.36
N SER A 377 -2.50 -41.94 -15.07
CA SER A 377 -1.70 -43.11 -14.68
C SER A 377 -0.18 -42.86 -14.80
N SER A 378 0.21 -41.92 -15.66
CA SER A 378 1.62 -41.61 -15.95
C SER A 378 1.94 -40.13 -15.75
N TRP A 379 3.17 -39.86 -15.31
CA TRP A 379 3.74 -38.52 -15.19
C TRP A 379 4.70 -38.24 -16.36
N PRO A 380 4.75 -37.00 -16.91
CA PRO A 380 4.00 -35.80 -16.55
C PRO A 380 2.62 -35.69 -17.18
N VAL A 381 1.66 -35.08 -16.49
CA VAL A 381 0.29 -34.88 -17.01
C VAL A 381 0.21 -33.86 -18.15
N CYS A 382 1.20 -32.99 -18.31
CA CYS A 382 1.22 -32.00 -19.40
C CYS A 382 1.73 -32.59 -20.70
N GLN A 383 1.16 -32.12 -21.82
CA GLN A 383 1.46 -32.65 -23.16
C GLN A 383 2.76 -32.10 -23.75
N THR A 384 3.22 -30.95 -23.27
CA THR A 384 4.47 -30.32 -23.72
C THR A 384 5.39 -30.03 -22.53
N ALA A 385 6.68 -29.88 -22.81
CA ALA A 385 7.68 -29.46 -21.83
C ALA A 385 7.71 -27.93 -21.62
N THR A 386 6.80 -27.18 -22.22
CA THR A 386 6.78 -25.71 -22.11
C THR A 386 6.33 -25.28 -20.72
N ASN A 387 7.21 -24.55 -20.01
CA ASN A 387 6.99 -24.13 -18.62
C ASN A 387 6.53 -25.30 -17.72
N PRO A 388 7.38 -26.33 -17.56
CA PRO A 388 6.99 -27.61 -16.96
C PRO A 388 6.69 -27.49 -15.46
N LEU A 389 7.15 -26.40 -14.83
CA LEU A 389 6.96 -26.06 -13.43
C LEU A 389 6.06 -24.84 -13.24
N TYR A 390 5.09 -24.61 -14.13
CA TYR A 390 4.04 -23.61 -13.90
C TYR A 390 3.41 -23.85 -12.52
N SER A 391 3.15 -22.79 -11.73
CA SER A 391 2.70 -22.91 -10.33
C SER A 391 3.66 -23.71 -9.45
N ALA A 392 4.96 -23.60 -9.71
CA ALA A 392 6.00 -24.46 -9.14
C ALA A 392 5.78 -25.97 -9.37
N GLY A 393 4.85 -26.39 -10.22
CA GLY A 393 4.46 -27.79 -10.41
C GLY A 393 3.31 -28.26 -9.50
N VAL A 394 2.82 -27.41 -8.59
CA VAL A 394 1.76 -27.77 -7.62
C VAL A 394 0.46 -28.17 -8.33
N ARG A 395 0.01 -27.39 -9.31
CA ARG A 395 -1.27 -27.67 -10.00
C ARG A 395 -1.24 -28.99 -10.76
N GLN A 396 -0.09 -29.31 -11.36
CA GLN A 396 0.16 -30.55 -12.09
C GLN A 396 0.17 -31.73 -11.11
N GLN A 397 0.87 -31.60 -9.98
CA GLN A 397 0.93 -32.62 -8.93
C GLN A 397 -0.45 -32.89 -8.32
N VAL A 398 -1.23 -31.84 -8.00
CA VAL A 398 -2.60 -32.01 -7.49
C VAL A 398 -3.51 -32.68 -8.52
N TYR A 399 -3.40 -32.30 -9.79
CA TYR A 399 -4.17 -32.94 -10.86
C TYR A 399 -3.79 -34.42 -11.01
N TYR A 400 -2.49 -34.73 -11.03
CA TYR A 400 -1.97 -36.09 -11.15
C TYR A 400 -2.46 -36.99 -10.01
N HIS A 401 -2.32 -36.56 -8.76
CA HIS A 401 -2.64 -37.39 -7.60
C HIS A 401 -4.13 -37.45 -7.24
N HIS A 402 -4.91 -36.39 -7.52
CA HIS A 402 -6.25 -36.25 -6.93
C HIS A 402 -7.40 -36.00 -7.90
N SER A 403 -7.16 -35.79 -9.20
CA SER A 403 -8.25 -35.49 -10.14
C SER A 403 -9.26 -36.62 -10.35
N LYS A 404 -8.88 -37.87 -10.04
CA LYS A 404 -9.75 -39.06 -10.12
C LYS A 404 -10.32 -39.49 -8.77
N ARG A 405 -10.05 -38.74 -7.70
CA ARG A 405 -10.43 -39.13 -6.34
C ARG A 405 -11.92 -38.82 -6.08
N PRO A 406 -12.70 -39.73 -5.46
CA PRO A 406 -14.09 -39.45 -5.11
C PRO A 406 -14.22 -38.20 -4.24
N GLY A 407 -15.18 -37.32 -4.58
CA GLY A 407 -15.41 -36.05 -3.89
C GLY A 407 -14.44 -34.92 -4.27
N TYR A 408 -13.51 -35.15 -5.20
CA TYR A 408 -12.55 -34.15 -5.68
C TYR A 408 -12.93 -33.70 -7.09
N ILE A 409 -12.96 -32.39 -7.30
CA ILE A 409 -13.16 -31.77 -8.62
C ILE A 409 -11.91 -30.96 -8.94
N VAL A 410 -11.00 -31.52 -9.74
CA VAL A 410 -9.77 -30.86 -10.18
C VAL A 410 -9.74 -30.82 -11.71
N VAL A 411 -10.11 -29.68 -12.29
CA VAL A 411 -10.36 -29.57 -13.74
C VAL A 411 -9.69 -28.33 -14.35
N PRO A 412 -9.31 -28.33 -15.64
CA PRO A 412 -8.71 -27.15 -16.26
C PRO A 412 -9.71 -25.98 -16.41
N ARG A 413 -11.01 -26.28 -16.56
CA ARG A 413 -12.10 -25.31 -16.72
C ARG A 413 -13.38 -25.81 -16.06
N SER A 414 -14.19 -24.90 -15.52
CA SER A 414 -15.52 -25.18 -14.97
C SER A 414 -16.55 -24.28 -15.63
N ARG A 415 -17.73 -24.85 -15.95
CA ARG A 415 -18.90 -24.11 -16.43
C ARG A 415 -19.75 -23.55 -15.29
N SER A 416 -19.48 -23.97 -14.06
CA SER A 416 -20.23 -23.60 -12.85
C SER A 416 -19.30 -23.09 -11.75
N TYR A 417 -18.23 -22.38 -12.15
CA TYR A 417 -17.09 -22.00 -11.29
C TYR A 417 -17.47 -21.46 -9.91
N VAL A 418 -18.42 -20.51 -9.86
CA VAL A 418 -18.89 -19.92 -8.61
C VAL A 418 -19.64 -20.95 -7.76
N ARG A 419 -20.56 -21.71 -8.36
CA ARG A 419 -21.34 -22.73 -7.65
C ARG A 419 -20.42 -23.83 -7.09
N ASP A 420 -19.51 -24.35 -7.90
CA ASP A 420 -18.61 -25.44 -7.49
C ASP A 420 -17.72 -25.01 -6.30
N MET A 421 -17.24 -23.77 -6.32
CA MET A 421 -16.46 -23.20 -5.21
C MET A 421 -17.34 -23.00 -3.96
N SER A 422 -18.57 -22.51 -4.13
CA SER A 422 -19.53 -22.30 -3.05
C SER A 422 -19.99 -23.60 -2.37
N THR A 423 -19.97 -24.74 -3.08
CA THR A 423 -20.39 -26.05 -2.56
C THR A 423 -19.23 -26.97 -2.17
N ALA A 424 -17.98 -26.49 -2.21
CA ALA A 424 -16.80 -27.27 -1.83
C ALA A 424 -16.38 -27.00 -0.38
N LYS A 425 -15.97 -28.02 0.39
CA LYS A 425 -15.44 -27.83 1.74
C LYS A 425 -14.08 -27.13 1.69
N PHE A 426 -13.18 -27.65 0.86
CA PHE A 426 -11.81 -27.17 0.69
C PHE A 426 -11.53 -26.77 -0.77
N CYS A 427 -10.75 -25.71 -0.98
CA CYS A 427 -10.41 -25.27 -2.33
C CYS A 427 -8.93 -24.95 -2.44
N LEU A 428 -8.28 -25.50 -3.48
CA LEU A 428 -6.87 -25.22 -3.73
C LEU A 428 -6.65 -23.72 -3.97
N ALA A 429 -5.66 -23.16 -3.29
CA ALA A 429 -5.20 -21.79 -3.44
C ALA A 429 -3.70 -21.78 -3.81
N PRO A 430 -3.32 -22.25 -5.00
CA PRO A 430 -1.93 -22.34 -5.39
C PRO A 430 -1.44 -21.03 -6.03
N THR A 431 -0.13 -20.94 -6.21
CA THR A 431 0.51 -19.90 -7.04
C THR A 431 0.12 -20.04 -8.52
N GLY A 432 0.56 -19.11 -9.36
CA GLY A 432 0.47 -19.14 -10.83
C GLY A 432 1.85 -19.12 -11.47
N GLY A 433 2.10 -18.22 -12.42
CA GLY A 433 3.48 -17.89 -12.85
C GLY A 433 4.27 -17.09 -11.80
N GLY A 434 3.57 -16.69 -10.73
CA GLY A 434 3.97 -15.93 -9.55
C GLY A 434 2.74 -15.86 -8.64
N HIS A 435 2.46 -14.71 -8.04
CA HIS A 435 1.24 -14.41 -7.30
C HIS A 435 -0.02 -14.73 -8.12
N GLY A 436 -0.95 -15.46 -7.50
CA GLY A 436 -2.31 -15.65 -7.99
C GLY A 436 -3.31 -14.89 -7.12
N LYS A 437 -4.53 -14.67 -7.60
CA LYS A 437 -5.62 -14.05 -6.79
C LYS A 437 -6.45 -15.08 -6.00
N ARG A 438 -6.05 -16.35 -6.01
CA ARG A 438 -6.94 -17.46 -5.65
C ARG A 438 -7.16 -17.59 -4.15
N GLN A 439 -6.14 -17.32 -3.34
CA GLN A 439 -6.18 -17.30 -1.89
C GLN A 439 -7.28 -16.37 -1.36
N VAL A 440 -7.39 -15.15 -1.90
CA VAL A 440 -8.45 -14.21 -1.52
C VAL A 440 -9.79 -14.58 -2.15
N LEU A 441 -9.80 -15.10 -3.37
CA LEU A 441 -11.04 -15.45 -4.08
C LEU A 441 -11.77 -16.61 -3.42
N VAL A 442 -11.05 -17.66 -3.03
CA VAL A 442 -11.57 -18.87 -2.41
C VAL A 442 -12.25 -18.56 -1.08
N ALA A 443 -11.58 -17.76 -0.24
CA ALA A 443 -12.12 -17.34 1.04
C ALA A 443 -13.47 -16.63 0.87
N ARG A 444 -13.57 -15.73 -0.11
CA ARG A 444 -14.79 -14.97 -0.38
C ARG A 444 -15.99 -15.81 -0.80
N PHE A 445 -15.81 -17.04 -1.30
CA PHE A 445 -16.91 -17.98 -1.59
C PHE A 445 -17.15 -18.99 -0.45
N GLY A 446 -16.59 -18.71 0.73
CA GLY A 446 -16.75 -19.52 1.95
C GLY A 446 -16.07 -20.89 1.89
N CYS A 447 -15.25 -21.15 0.88
CA CYS A 447 -14.52 -22.40 0.77
C CYS A 447 -13.20 -22.28 1.53
N ILE A 448 -12.86 -23.26 2.37
CA ILE A 448 -11.62 -23.23 3.16
C ILE A 448 -10.42 -23.21 2.19
N PRO A 449 -9.60 -22.16 2.17
CA PRO A 449 -8.42 -22.12 1.32
C PRO A 449 -7.44 -23.23 1.70
N VAL A 450 -6.84 -23.84 0.68
CA VAL A 450 -5.72 -24.78 0.83
C VAL A 450 -4.51 -24.18 0.10
N PRO A 451 -3.73 -23.29 0.75
CA PRO A 451 -2.48 -22.79 0.20
C PRO A 451 -1.47 -23.92 0.10
N ILE A 452 -0.91 -24.10 -1.10
CA ILE A 452 0.25 -24.97 -1.34
C ILE A 452 1.30 -24.11 -2.01
N THR A 453 1.95 -23.30 -1.19
CA THR A 453 2.78 -22.17 -1.61
C THR A 453 3.94 -21.99 -0.63
N ASP A 454 4.85 -22.96 -0.58
CA ASP A 454 5.97 -22.94 0.37
C ASP A 454 6.69 -21.60 0.38
N TYR A 455 6.96 -21.08 1.58
CA TYR A 455 7.64 -19.80 1.85
C TYR A 455 6.91 -18.53 1.40
N VAL A 456 5.68 -18.64 0.89
CA VAL A 456 4.84 -17.50 0.52
C VAL A 456 3.87 -17.20 1.65
N LEU A 457 4.11 -16.08 2.34
CA LEU A 457 3.12 -15.50 3.23
C LEU A 457 1.90 -15.02 2.43
N GLN A 458 0.73 -15.33 2.94
CA GLN A 458 -0.57 -14.93 2.45
C GLN A 458 -0.92 -13.51 2.90
N PRO A 459 -1.95 -12.86 2.31
CA PRO A 459 -2.34 -11.51 2.69
C PRO A 459 -2.54 -11.33 4.20
N PHE A 460 -1.83 -10.34 4.74
CA PHE A 460 -1.74 -10.00 6.15
C PHE A 460 -1.15 -11.06 7.08
N GLU A 461 -0.48 -12.10 6.56
CA GLU A 461 0.33 -12.95 7.43
C GLU A 461 1.62 -12.24 7.87
N PRO A 462 2.04 -12.42 9.14
CA PRO A 462 1.41 -13.23 10.19
C PRO A 462 0.47 -12.44 11.11
N GLU A 463 0.16 -11.18 10.81
CA GLU A 463 -0.75 -10.36 11.63
C GLU A 463 -2.19 -10.91 11.68
N LEU A 464 -2.64 -11.58 10.61
CA LEU A 464 -3.88 -12.34 10.51
C LEU A 464 -3.58 -13.84 10.59
N ASP A 465 -4.27 -14.55 11.48
CA ASP A 465 -4.10 -15.99 11.71
C ASP A 465 -4.76 -16.81 10.59
N TRP A 466 -3.99 -17.17 9.57
CA TRP A 466 -4.46 -18.01 8.47
C TRP A 466 -4.72 -19.46 8.88
N GLU A 467 -4.11 -19.98 9.93
CA GLU A 467 -4.35 -21.36 10.40
C GLU A 467 -5.78 -21.50 10.98
N ALA A 468 -6.36 -20.40 11.47
CA ALA A 468 -7.74 -20.38 11.93
C ALA A 468 -8.76 -20.66 10.81
N PHE A 469 -8.47 -20.32 9.55
CA PHE A 469 -9.43 -20.39 8.45
C PHE A 469 -8.92 -21.04 7.16
N SER A 470 -7.71 -21.60 7.14
CA SER A 470 -7.11 -22.26 5.99
C SER A 470 -6.36 -23.54 6.37
N VAL A 471 -6.03 -24.36 5.37
CA VAL A 471 -5.20 -25.56 5.54
C VAL A 471 -3.95 -25.42 4.69
N THR A 472 -2.86 -24.93 5.28
CA THR A 472 -1.56 -24.87 4.59
C THR A 472 -1.01 -26.28 4.43
N VAL A 473 -0.70 -26.67 3.19
CA VAL A 473 -0.11 -27.98 2.85
C VAL A 473 1.21 -27.73 2.15
N LYS A 474 2.25 -28.43 2.58
CA LYS A 474 3.58 -28.32 1.95
C LYS A 474 3.55 -28.87 0.54
N GLU A 475 4.41 -28.34 -0.33
CA GLU A 475 4.53 -28.83 -1.70
C GLU A 475 4.89 -30.33 -1.78
N GLU A 476 5.69 -30.83 -0.84
CA GLU A 476 6.08 -32.25 -0.72
C GLU A 476 4.93 -33.17 -0.29
N ASP A 477 3.94 -32.63 0.42
CA ASP A 477 2.81 -33.37 0.98
C ASP A 477 1.62 -33.46 0.01
N VAL A 478 1.74 -32.92 -1.21
CA VAL A 478 0.68 -32.99 -2.23
C VAL A 478 0.16 -34.42 -2.43
N PRO A 479 0.96 -35.50 -2.53
CA PRO A 479 0.43 -36.86 -2.64
C PRO A 479 -0.48 -37.28 -1.47
N ARG A 480 -0.21 -36.75 -0.27
CA ARG A 480 -0.95 -37.02 0.98
C ARG A 480 -2.05 -36.00 1.27
N LEU A 481 -2.29 -35.03 0.39
CA LEU A 481 -3.30 -33.97 0.55
C LEU A 481 -4.65 -34.51 1.06
N HIS A 482 -5.13 -35.62 0.50
CA HIS A 482 -6.40 -36.21 0.90
C HIS A 482 -6.43 -36.73 2.34
N THR A 483 -5.29 -37.21 2.85
CA THR A 483 -5.16 -37.67 4.24
C THR A 483 -5.18 -36.46 5.18
N ILE A 484 -4.49 -35.38 4.80
CA ILE A 484 -4.45 -34.13 5.58
C ILE A 484 -5.85 -33.52 5.68
N LEU A 485 -6.55 -33.37 4.56
CA LEU A 485 -7.91 -32.84 4.55
C LEU A 485 -8.91 -33.77 5.26
N GLY A 486 -8.73 -35.09 5.12
CA GLY A 486 -9.59 -36.08 5.77
C GLY A 486 -9.44 -36.16 7.29
N ALA A 487 -8.36 -35.62 7.86
CA ALA A 487 -8.16 -35.56 9.30
C ALA A 487 -8.98 -34.44 9.98
N ILE A 488 -9.53 -33.50 9.20
CA ILE A 488 -10.33 -32.39 9.71
C ILE A 488 -11.78 -32.87 9.88
N ASN A 489 -12.21 -32.98 11.14
CA ASN A 489 -13.59 -33.34 11.47
C ASN A 489 -14.57 -32.16 11.25
N ASP A 490 -15.86 -32.44 11.26
CA ASP A 490 -16.90 -31.43 10.99
C ASP A 490 -16.95 -30.31 12.04
N THR A 491 -16.58 -30.59 13.30
CA THR A 491 -16.47 -29.56 14.35
C THR A 491 -15.40 -28.53 14.01
N LYS A 492 -14.19 -28.99 13.67
CA LYS A 492 -13.09 -28.10 13.27
C LYS A 492 -13.41 -27.39 11.97
N LEU A 493 -14.00 -28.07 10.99
CA LEU A 493 -14.43 -27.46 9.73
C LEU A 493 -15.42 -26.32 9.96
N SER A 494 -16.40 -26.51 10.84
CA SER A 494 -17.41 -25.48 11.18
C SER A 494 -16.77 -24.28 11.87
N GLN A 495 -15.78 -24.51 12.76
CA GLN A 495 -15.00 -23.42 13.38
C GLN A 495 -14.22 -22.63 12.32
N MET A 496 -13.53 -23.34 11.42
CA MET A 496 -12.77 -22.70 10.35
C MET A 496 -13.66 -21.87 9.42
N GLN A 497 -14.88 -22.33 9.12
CA GLN A 497 -15.84 -21.58 8.31
C GLN A 497 -16.32 -20.30 9.01
N LYS A 498 -16.49 -20.31 10.33
CA LYS A 498 -16.79 -19.10 11.11
C LYS A 498 -15.64 -18.10 11.05
N SER A 499 -14.41 -18.56 11.30
CA SER A 499 -13.20 -17.73 11.16
C SER A 499 -13.03 -17.19 9.74
N LEU A 500 -13.34 -18.00 8.72
CA LEU A 500 -13.28 -17.61 7.32
C LEU A 500 -14.24 -16.46 6.99
N ALA A 501 -15.43 -16.42 7.59
CA ALA A 501 -16.39 -15.36 7.35
C ALA A 501 -15.86 -13.99 7.83
N CYS A 502 -15.19 -13.94 8.99
CA CYS A 502 -14.51 -12.74 9.46
C CYS A 502 -13.29 -12.41 8.58
N ALA A 503 -12.40 -13.38 8.36
CA ALA A 503 -11.21 -13.21 7.52
C ALA A 503 -11.55 -12.71 6.11
N SER A 504 -12.67 -13.14 5.53
CA SER A 504 -13.12 -12.69 4.21
C SER A 504 -13.39 -11.18 4.15
N LYS A 505 -13.80 -10.55 5.26
CA LYS A 505 -13.95 -9.08 5.35
C LYS A 505 -12.58 -8.41 5.27
N HIS A 506 -11.61 -8.87 6.08
CA HIS A 506 -10.22 -8.38 6.03
C HIS A 506 -9.57 -8.56 4.65
N LEU A 507 -9.93 -9.62 3.92
CA LEU A 507 -9.40 -9.91 2.58
C LEU A 507 -10.15 -9.23 1.42
N TRP A 508 -11.18 -8.44 1.72
CA TRP A 508 -11.99 -7.71 0.76
C TRP A 508 -11.88 -6.21 0.95
N TRP A 509 -12.03 -5.45 -0.13
CA TRP A 509 -11.90 -3.99 -0.12
C TRP A 509 -13.28 -3.35 -0.11
N SER A 510 -14.14 -3.66 0.86
CA SER A 510 -15.55 -3.24 0.85
C SER A 510 -15.75 -1.73 0.75
N SER A 511 -14.92 -0.93 1.42
CA SER A 511 -15.00 0.54 1.36
C SER A 511 -14.67 1.10 -0.03
N LEU A 512 -14.07 0.29 -0.90
CA LEU A 512 -13.76 0.62 -2.29
C LEU A 512 -14.66 -0.09 -3.29
N TRP A 513 -15.01 -1.37 -3.04
CA TRP A 513 -15.62 -2.31 -3.98
C TRP A 513 -17.03 -2.80 -3.57
N GLY A 514 -17.56 -2.25 -2.49
CA GLY A 514 -18.90 -2.50 -1.98
C GLY A 514 -19.00 -3.67 -1.00
N GLY A 515 -19.99 -3.59 -0.11
CA GLY A 515 -20.19 -4.54 0.98
C GLY A 515 -20.89 -5.83 0.55
N ILE A 516 -20.21 -6.69 -0.23
CA ILE A 516 -20.79 -7.95 -0.74
C ILE A 516 -21.18 -8.95 0.36
N PHE A 517 -20.72 -8.72 1.59
CA PHE A 517 -21.08 -9.51 2.79
C PHE A 517 -22.13 -8.82 3.67
N GLY A 518 -22.68 -7.69 3.23
CA GLY A 518 -23.49 -6.83 4.09
C GLY A 518 -22.67 -6.11 5.17
N ASP A 519 -21.36 -5.99 4.98
CA ASP A 519 -20.47 -5.27 5.89
C ASP A 519 -20.47 -3.76 5.61
N ASP A 520 -19.95 -2.98 6.56
CA ASP A 520 -19.86 -1.51 6.53
C ASP A 520 -18.44 -1.00 6.23
N GLY A 521 -17.51 -1.90 5.92
CA GLY A 521 -16.13 -1.57 5.61
C GLY A 521 -15.22 -1.35 6.82
N ARG A 522 -15.70 -1.50 8.07
CA ARG A 522 -14.86 -1.29 9.25
C ARG A 522 -13.74 -2.31 9.40
N TYR A 523 -13.90 -3.51 8.84
CA TYR A 523 -12.94 -4.61 8.89
C TYR A 523 -12.25 -4.88 7.56
N ASP A 524 -12.42 -4.01 6.56
CA ASP A 524 -11.95 -4.30 5.21
C ASP A 524 -10.41 -4.27 5.10
N ALA A 525 -9.88 -4.60 3.92
CA ALA A 525 -8.45 -4.64 3.68
C ALA A 525 -7.73 -3.29 3.89
N PHE A 526 -8.43 -2.16 3.67
CA PHE A 526 -7.87 -0.85 3.97
C PHE A 526 -7.75 -0.65 5.49
N ALA A 527 -8.83 -0.92 6.23
CA ALA A 527 -8.84 -0.84 7.68
C ALA A 527 -7.80 -1.77 8.31
N THR A 528 -7.63 -2.97 7.75
CA THR A 528 -6.65 -3.95 8.21
C THR A 528 -5.21 -3.43 8.06
N LEU A 529 -4.89 -2.81 6.92
CA LEU A 529 -3.59 -2.15 6.76
C LEU A 529 -3.40 -1.01 7.78
N MET A 530 -4.41 -0.19 8.02
CA MET A 530 -4.32 0.91 8.98
C MET A 530 -4.09 0.40 10.42
N GLU A 531 -4.80 -0.64 10.85
CA GLU A 531 -4.64 -1.25 12.17
C GLU A 531 -3.27 -1.93 12.35
N ILE A 532 -2.75 -2.62 11.32
CA ILE A 532 -1.37 -3.16 11.35
C ILE A 532 -0.35 -2.01 11.54
N LEU A 533 -0.49 -0.94 10.78
CA LEU A 533 0.40 0.23 10.88
C LEU A 533 0.26 0.92 12.24
N ARG A 534 -0.95 0.97 12.82
CA ARG A 534 -1.22 1.51 14.17
C ARG A 534 -0.49 0.71 15.24
N VAL A 535 -0.66 -0.61 15.26
CA VAL A 535 -0.03 -1.49 16.28
C VAL A 535 1.49 -1.43 16.18
N ARG A 536 2.04 -1.40 14.96
CA ARG A 536 3.48 -1.20 14.71
C ARG A 536 4.03 0.08 15.34
N LEU A 537 3.25 1.16 15.36
CA LEU A 537 3.64 2.42 15.99
C LEU A 537 3.64 2.32 17.53
N LEU A 538 2.66 1.61 18.09
CA LEU A 538 2.51 1.47 19.55
C LEU A 538 3.50 0.45 20.14
N HIS A 539 3.87 -0.56 19.37
CA HIS A 539 4.77 -1.64 19.79
C HIS A 539 5.97 -1.75 18.83
N PRO A 540 6.84 -0.72 18.77
CA PRO A 540 7.97 -0.72 17.86
C PRO A 540 8.92 -1.88 18.17
N GLY A 541 9.27 -2.65 17.14
CA GLY A 541 10.17 -3.81 17.26
C GLY A 541 9.48 -5.10 17.75
N ALA A 542 8.20 -5.06 18.12
CA ALA A 542 7.45 -6.27 18.40
C ALA A 542 7.26 -7.08 17.10
N PRO A 543 7.48 -8.40 17.15
CA PRO A 543 7.22 -9.26 16.00
C PRO A 543 5.70 -9.32 15.72
N PRO A 544 5.28 -9.33 14.45
CA PRO A 544 3.86 -9.26 14.06
C PRO A 544 2.98 -10.38 14.64
N GLU A 545 3.55 -11.56 14.90
CA GLU A 545 2.89 -12.70 15.54
C GLU A 545 2.37 -12.37 16.95
N GLN A 546 2.95 -11.37 17.63
CA GLN A 546 2.59 -10.98 18.99
C GLN A 546 1.55 -9.86 19.03
N TYR A 547 1.19 -9.24 17.90
CA TYR A 547 0.30 -8.07 17.89
C TYR A 547 -1.04 -8.33 18.56
N ARG A 548 -1.63 -9.50 18.35
CA ARG A 548 -2.89 -9.91 18.99
C ARG A 548 -2.77 -10.07 20.51
N GLN A 549 -1.59 -10.39 21.04
CA GLN A 549 -1.36 -10.54 22.48
C GLN A 549 -1.05 -9.19 23.15
N LEU A 550 -0.37 -8.30 22.42
CA LEU A 550 0.11 -7.02 22.92
C LEU A 550 -0.95 -5.90 22.83
N ASP A 551 -1.86 -5.97 21.86
CA ASP A 551 -2.88 -4.94 21.60
C ASP A 551 -4.27 -5.59 21.56
N GLU A 552 -5.05 -5.40 22.63
CA GLU A 552 -6.39 -5.98 22.76
C GLU A 552 -7.34 -5.49 21.67
N ARG A 553 -7.26 -4.20 21.30
CA ARG A 553 -8.07 -3.64 20.22
C ARG A 553 -7.78 -4.35 18.90
N PHE A 554 -6.51 -4.62 18.59
CA PHE A 554 -6.12 -5.32 17.37
C PHE A 554 -6.62 -6.75 17.36
N ARG A 555 -6.52 -7.47 18.49
CA ARG A 555 -7.11 -8.81 18.62
C ARG A 555 -8.59 -8.80 18.27
N ARG A 556 -9.34 -7.90 18.92
CA ARG A 556 -10.78 -7.76 18.69
C ARG A 556 -11.12 -7.33 17.28
N PHE A 557 -10.34 -6.41 16.69
CA PHE A 557 -10.47 -6.04 15.29
C PHE A 557 -10.28 -7.24 14.36
N ALA A 558 -9.21 -8.03 14.56
CA ALA A 558 -8.90 -9.21 13.75
C ALA A 558 -9.91 -10.34 13.92
N ASP A 559 -10.66 -10.35 15.03
CA ASP A 559 -11.74 -11.31 15.32
C ASP A 559 -13.12 -10.78 14.88
N CYS A 560 -13.19 -9.58 14.31
CA CYS A 560 -14.43 -8.88 13.95
C CYS A 560 -15.34 -8.58 15.17
N GLU A 561 -14.76 -8.33 16.34
CA GLU A 561 -15.40 -8.17 17.65
C GLU A 561 -15.23 -6.75 18.22
N LEU A 562 -15.24 -5.67 17.43
CA LEU A 562 -15.26 -4.30 17.99
C LEU A 562 -16.63 -3.97 18.61
N ASP A 563 -16.67 -3.41 19.83
CA ASP A 563 -17.86 -3.24 20.71
C ASP A 563 -18.90 -2.20 20.29
N ASP A 564 -18.77 -1.58 19.13
CA ASP A 564 -19.67 -0.50 18.76
C ASP A 564 -20.83 -1.01 17.89
N GLU A 565 -22.08 -0.62 18.25
CA GLU A 565 -23.22 -0.69 17.33
C GLU A 565 -22.78 -0.20 15.95
N PRO A 566 -23.22 -0.83 14.85
CA PRO A 566 -22.84 -0.36 13.54
C PRO A 566 -23.05 1.14 13.40
N PRO A 567 -22.08 1.87 12.82
CA PRO A 567 -22.23 3.30 12.65
C PRO A 567 -23.58 3.54 11.99
N ARG A 568 -24.49 4.24 12.67
CA ARG A 568 -25.92 4.33 12.27
C ARG A 568 -26.12 4.87 10.85
N ASN A 569 -25.09 5.47 10.27
CA ASN A 569 -25.10 6.14 8.97
C ASN A 569 -24.08 5.57 7.95
N VAL A 570 -23.41 4.43 8.22
CA VAL A 570 -22.52 3.81 7.22
C VAL A 570 -23.25 2.67 6.52
N SER A 571 -23.81 2.96 5.34
CA SER A 571 -24.30 1.94 4.42
C SER A 571 -23.37 1.87 3.21
N LEU A 572 -22.52 0.85 3.14
CA LEU A 572 -21.79 0.58 1.90
C LEU A 572 -22.77 0.21 0.81
N CYS A 573 -22.70 0.83 -0.36
CA CYS A 573 -23.42 0.32 -1.50
C CYS A 573 -22.71 -0.94 -2.04
N THR A 574 -23.47 -1.87 -2.61
CA THR A 574 -22.94 -3.06 -3.28
C THR A 574 -22.73 -2.73 -4.76
N TYR A 575 -21.58 -3.11 -5.33
CA TYR A 575 -21.47 -3.14 -6.79
C TYR A 575 -20.75 -4.38 -7.29
N GLY A 576 -21.18 -4.87 -8.46
CA GLY A 576 -20.55 -5.96 -9.17
C GLY A 576 -20.57 -5.73 -10.66
N TYR A 577 -19.63 -6.35 -11.38
CA TYR A 577 -19.68 -6.42 -12.85
C TYR A 577 -20.94 -7.14 -13.36
N ASP A 578 -21.59 -7.92 -12.51
CA ASP A 578 -22.73 -8.77 -12.84
C ASP A 578 -24.00 -7.95 -13.09
N LEU A 579 -24.59 -8.17 -14.26
CA LEU A 579 -25.94 -7.72 -14.60
C LEU A 579 -26.99 -8.62 -13.93
N GLY A 580 -28.08 -8.05 -13.43
CA GLY A 580 -29.25 -8.81 -12.98
C GLY A 580 -29.10 -9.47 -11.60
N LEU A 581 -28.09 -9.07 -10.82
CA LEU A 581 -27.88 -9.54 -9.44
C LEU A 581 -28.26 -8.49 -8.39
N GLU A 582 -28.88 -7.38 -8.79
CA GLU A 582 -29.27 -6.28 -7.92
C GLU A 582 -30.25 -6.75 -6.83
N GLY A 583 -31.15 -7.69 -7.16
CA GLY A 583 -32.11 -8.25 -6.20
C GLY A 583 -31.50 -9.03 -5.04
N ILE A 584 -30.26 -9.53 -5.19
CA ILE A 584 -29.53 -10.25 -4.12
C ILE A 584 -28.42 -9.40 -3.48
N ALA A 585 -28.29 -8.12 -3.84
CA ALA A 585 -27.30 -7.24 -3.24
C ALA A 585 -27.64 -7.02 -1.76
N PRO A 586 -26.75 -7.31 -0.80
CA PRO A 586 -27.07 -7.21 0.63
C PRO A 586 -27.33 -5.77 1.09
N THR A 587 -26.76 -4.80 0.36
CA THR A 587 -26.89 -3.37 0.59
C THR A 587 -27.36 -2.67 -0.70
N PRO A 588 -27.74 -1.38 -0.66
CA PRO A 588 -28.19 -0.65 -1.86
C PRO A 588 -27.19 -0.76 -3.01
N TYR A 589 -27.67 -0.94 -4.24
CA TYR A 589 -26.78 -1.14 -5.39
C TYR A 589 -26.19 0.19 -5.88
N CYS A 590 -24.86 0.28 -6.06
CA CYS A 590 -24.23 1.50 -6.58
C CYS A 590 -24.34 1.60 -8.10
N GLU A 591 -24.36 2.82 -8.62
CA GLU A 591 -24.25 3.08 -10.06
C GLU A 591 -22.79 3.05 -10.55
N TRP A 592 -22.03 1.98 -10.26
CA TRP A 592 -20.58 1.94 -10.49
C TRP A 592 -20.14 2.19 -11.95
N ARG A 593 -21.01 1.85 -12.92
CA ARG A 593 -20.72 1.95 -14.36
C ARG A 593 -20.32 3.33 -14.81
N LYS A 594 -20.84 4.38 -14.15
CA LYS A 594 -20.50 5.77 -14.46
C LYS A 594 -19.05 6.14 -14.09
N TYR A 595 -18.39 5.35 -13.24
CA TYR A 595 -17.05 5.63 -12.72
C TYR A 595 -15.92 4.76 -13.31
N GLY A 596 -16.27 3.77 -14.15
CA GLY A 596 -15.28 2.86 -14.74
C GLY A 596 -14.51 2.01 -13.71
N LYS A 597 -13.28 1.60 -14.04
CA LYS A 597 -12.45 0.76 -13.14
C LYS A 597 -12.02 1.47 -11.86
N TYR A 598 -12.08 2.80 -11.85
CA TYR A 598 -11.59 3.59 -10.73
C TYR A 598 -12.56 3.64 -9.55
N GLY A 599 -13.84 3.34 -9.81
CA GLY A 599 -14.90 3.38 -8.83
C GLY A 599 -15.19 4.79 -8.32
N ILE A 600 -16.18 4.88 -7.44
CA ILE A 600 -16.73 6.11 -6.88
C ILE A 600 -15.61 6.98 -6.24
N PRO A 601 -15.62 8.32 -6.42
CA PRO A 601 -14.75 9.24 -5.68
C PRO A 601 -14.76 8.95 -4.18
N GLY A 602 -13.58 8.81 -3.55
CA GLY A 602 -13.46 8.45 -2.14
C GLY A 602 -13.77 6.97 -1.78
N GLY A 603 -14.40 6.20 -2.67
CA GLY A 603 -14.67 4.76 -2.54
C GLY A 603 -16.17 4.44 -2.55
N ALA A 604 -16.55 3.16 -2.56
CA ALA A 604 -17.95 2.73 -2.45
C ALA A 604 -18.66 3.25 -1.19
N ILE A 605 -17.89 3.47 -0.12
CA ILE A 605 -18.42 4.09 1.11
C ILE A 605 -18.92 5.53 0.90
N CYS A 606 -18.47 6.21 -0.15
CA CYS A 606 -18.84 7.58 -0.46
C CYS A 606 -20.00 7.70 -1.44
N GLU A 607 -20.65 6.59 -1.84
CA GLU A 607 -21.81 6.67 -2.74
C GLU A 607 -22.92 7.51 -2.12
N GLY A 608 -23.47 8.43 -2.91
CA GLY A 608 -24.49 9.38 -2.45
C GLY A 608 -23.95 10.57 -1.63
N ALA A 609 -22.68 10.58 -1.24
CA ALA A 609 -22.08 11.73 -0.58
C ALA A 609 -21.94 12.91 -1.54
N LEU A 610 -22.24 14.13 -1.06
CA LEU A 610 -22.11 15.35 -1.86
C LEU A 610 -20.66 15.61 -2.30
N ASN A 611 -19.71 15.26 -1.45
CA ASN A 611 -18.27 15.38 -1.67
C ASN A 611 -17.55 14.43 -0.72
N ILE A 612 -16.22 14.36 -0.82
CA ILE A 612 -15.43 13.43 -0.02
C ILE A 612 -15.42 13.77 1.48
N ALA A 613 -15.60 15.04 1.84
CA ALA A 613 -15.64 15.43 3.25
C ALA A 613 -16.87 14.87 3.98
N ALA A 614 -17.96 14.67 3.23
CA ALA A 614 -19.21 14.08 3.68
C ALA A 614 -19.26 12.55 3.57
N CYS A 615 -18.15 11.89 3.16
CA CYS A 615 -18.12 10.43 3.16
C CYS A 615 -18.31 9.89 4.59
N PRO A 616 -19.15 8.87 4.77
CA PRO A 616 -19.15 8.07 5.99
C PRO A 616 -17.75 7.51 6.28
N ARG A 617 -17.37 7.50 7.55
CA ARG A 617 -16.09 6.99 8.03
C ARG A 617 -16.37 6.00 9.16
N PRO A 618 -16.01 4.71 9.04
CA PRO A 618 -16.42 3.69 10.01
C PRO A 618 -15.89 3.88 11.43
N TRP A 619 -14.89 4.75 11.62
CA TRP A 619 -14.34 5.10 12.92
C TRP A 619 -15.05 6.29 13.59
N GLN A 620 -15.92 7.02 12.87
CA GLN A 620 -16.83 8.03 13.42
C GLN A 620 -18.09 7.36 13.96
#